data_AF-A0A1I2GBL3-F1
#
_entry.id   AF-A0A1I2GBL3-F1
#
_cell.length_a   1.000
_cell.length_b   1.000
_cell.length_c   1.000
_cell.angle_alpha   90.00
_cell.angle_beta   90.00
_cell.angle_gamma   90.00
#
_symmetry.space_group_name_H-M   'P 1'
#
loop_
_entity.id
_entity.type
_entity.pdbx_description
1 polymer ?
#
loop_
_entity_poly.entity_id
_entity_poly.type
_entity_poly.pdbx_seq_one_letter_code
_entity_poly.pdbx_strand_id
1 'polypeptide(L)' 'MSAACTANQLQQARARLQAYLAAEVRILESQEYVIGNGGTARRNRRADLESVQAGIKEVRAEIQRLESLAEPRVAYIRPY' A
#
# COMPACT_ATOMS: atom_id res chain seq x y z
N MET A 1 -3.46 -23.16 -14.24
CA MET A 1 -2.22 -22.38 -14.02
C MET A 1 -2.46 -20.90 -13.64
N SER A 2 -3.63 -20.30 -13.88
CA SER A 2 -3.87 -18.86 -13.61
C SER A 2 -3.98 -18.48 -12.11
N ALA A 3 -4.71 -19.27 -11.30
CA ALA A 3 -4.98 -18.92 -9.89
C ALA A 3 -3.74 -18.93 -8.97
N ALA A 4 -2.71 -19.72 -9.30
CA ALA A 4 -1.46 -19.73 -8.53
C ALA A 4 -0.60 -18.48 -8.81
N CYS A 5 -0.70 -17.92 -10.02
CA CYS A 5 0.00 -16.69 -10.40
C CYS A 5 -0.60 -15.48 -9.69
N THR A 6 -1.93 -15.37 -9.65
CA THR A 6 -2.63 -14.28 -8.94
C THR A 6 -2.37 -14.33 -7.44
N ALA A 7 -2.34 -15.52 -6.83
CA ALA A 7 -1.98 -15.69 -5.42
C ALA A 7 -0.54 -15.22 -5.10
N ASN A 8 0.43 -15.54 -5.97
CA ASN A 8 1.82 -15.08 -5.79
C ASN A 8 1.93 -13.55 -5.95
N GLN A 9 1.27 -12.98 -6.95
CA GLN A 9 1.22 -11.53 -7.17
C GLN A 9 0.60 -10.80 -5.97
N LEU A 10 -0.46 -11.35 -5.39
CA LEU A 10 -1.12 -10.80 -4.21
C LEU A 10 -0.19 -10.83 -3.00
N GLN A 11 0.55 -11.94 -2.80
CA GLN A 11 1.57 -12.04 -1.75
C GLN A 11 2.69 -11.01 -1.93
N GLN A 12 3.18 -10.81 -3.17
CA GLN A 12 4.19 -9.78 -3.46
C GLN A 12 3.67 -8.37 -3.20
N ALA A 13 2.42 -8.06 -3.58
CA ALA A 13 1.80 -6.77 -3.33
C ALA A 13 1.64 -6.51 -1.82
N ARG A 14 1.28 -7.52 -1.03
CA ARG A 14 1.23 -7.44 0.44
C ARG A 14 2.61 -7.19 1.05
N ALA A 15 3.65 -7.86 0.56
CA ALA A 15 5.03 -7.61 1.02
C ALA A 15 5.49 -6.17 0.72
N ARG A 16 5.17 -5.65 -0.48
CA ARG A 16 5.44 -4.23 -0.82
C ARG A 16 4.67 -3.27 0.08
N LEU A 17 3.39 -3.56 0.36
CA LEU A 17 2.59 -2.75 1.29
C LEU A 17 3.23 -2.68 2.68
N GLN A 18 3.70 -3.81 3.19
CA GLN A 18 4.38 -3.86 4.48
C GLN A 18 5.68 -3.03 4.49
N ALA A 19 6.45 -3.05 3.39
CA ALA A 19 7.64 -2.23 3.26
C ALA A 19 7.31 -0.71 3.27
N TYR A 20 6.24 -0.29 2.59
CA TYR A 20 5.79 1.09 2.63
C TYR A 20 5.30 1.52 4.02
N LEU A 21 4.56 0.66 4.72
CA LEU A 21 4.12 0.93 6.10
C LEU A 21 5.33 1.05 7.06
N ALA A 22 6.32 0.18 6.91
CA ALA A 22 7.56 0.27 7.70
C ALA A 22 8.34 1.56 7.39
N ALA A 23 8.34 2.01 6.14
CA ALA A 23 8.94 3.30 5.76
C ALA A 23 8.18 4.49 6.39
N GLU A 24 6.85 4.46 6.40
CA GLU A 24 6.02 5.49 7.05
C GLU A 24 6.32 5.60 8.55
N VAL A 25 6.39 4.45 9.25
CA VAL A 25 6.76 4.40 10.67
C VAL A 25 8.16 4.97 10.89
N ARG A 26 9.15 4.57 10.09
CA ARG A 26 10.52 5.12 10.19
C ARG A 26 10.58 6.63 9.98
N ILE A 27 9.80 7.16 9.03
CA ILE A 27 9.70 8.60 8.80
C ILE A 27 9.09 9.28 10.03
N LEU A 28 8.06 8.69 10.64
CA LEU A 28 7.44 9.20 11.87
C LEU A 28 8.37 9.14 13.09
N GLU A 29 9.06 8.02 13.33
CA GLU A 29 10.05 7.89 14.41
C GLU A 29 11.22 8.88 14.23
N SER A 30 11.67 9.09 12.99
CA SER A 30 12.69 10.09 12.70
C SER A 30 12.24 11.52 12.99
N GLN A 31 10.92 11.79 13.06
CA GLN A 31 10.41 13.11 13.43
C GLN A 31 10.60 13.41 14.92
N GLU A 32 10.45 12.43 15.81
CA GLU A 32 10.74 12.61 17.24
C GLU A 32 12.22 12.91 17.48
N TYR A 33 13.12 12.27 16.72
CA TYR A 33 14.57 12.45 16.89
C TYR A 33 15.10 13.76 16.31
N VAL A 34 14.45 14.33 15.27
CA VAL A 34 14.99 15.48 14.51
C VAL A 34 14.24 16.79 14.76
N ILE A 35 13.64 16.97 15.93
CA ILE A 35 13.03 18.26 16.35
C ILE A 35 14.06 19.42 16.36
N GLY A 36 15.36 19.14 16.25
CA GLY A 36 16.45 20.12 16.26
C GLY A 36 17.09 20.55 14.91
N ASN A 37 16.51 20.29 13.73
CA ASN A 37 17.20 20.65 12.47
C ASN A 37 16.31 21.33 11.41
N GLY A 38 16.41 22.67 11.33
CA GLY A 38 16.20 23.57 10.17
C GLY A 38 14.99 23.38 9.24
N GLY A 39 14.22 24.44 8.99
CA GLY A 39 12.96 24.44 8.22
C GLY A 39 12.96 23.78 6.83
N THR A 40 14.11 23.66 6.16
CA THR A 40 14.23 22.94 4.88
C THR A 40 14.08 21.41 5.02
N ALA A 41 14.57 20.83 6.12
CA ALA A 41 14.47 19.39 6.38
C ALA A 41 13.01 18.95 6.58
N ARG A 42 12.15 19.82 7.13
CA ARG A 42 10.72 19.56 7.30
C ARG A 42 9.97 19.45 5.96
N ARG A 43 10.36 20.24 4.95
CA ARG A 43 9.71 20.24 3.63
C ARG A 43 10.03 18.97 2.84
N ASN A 44 11.29 18.52 2.84
CA ASN A 44 11.68 17.27 2.17
C ASN A 44 10.93 16.07 2.78
N ARG A 45 10.89 15.97 4.12
CA ARG A 45 10.17 14.87 4.80
C ARG A 45 8.67 14.84 4.54
N ARG A 46 8.02 16.01 4.39
CA ARG A 46 6.61 16.07 3.99
C ARG A 46 6.41 15.49 2.59
N ALA A 47 7.29 15.84 1.65
CA ALA A 47 7.26 15.27 0.31
C ALA A 47 7.54 13.76 0.33
N ASP A 48 8.47 13.28 1.17
CA ASP A 48 8.74 11.85 1.35
C ASP A 48 7.51 11.11 1.92
N LEU A 49 6.88 11.66 2.95
CA LEU A 49 5.68 11.06 3.57
C LEU A 49 4.48 11.06 2.61
N GLU A 50 4.25 12.15 1.88
CA GLU A 50 3.22 12.21 0.84
C GLU A 50 3.47 11.18 -0.27
N SER A 51 4.73 10.98 -0.67
CA SER A 51 5.11 9.98 -1.68
C SER A 51 4.89 8.55 -1.18
N VAL A 52 5.25 8.24 0.07
CA VAL A 52 4.99 6.92 0.69
C VAL A 52 3.49 6.66 0.79
N GLN A 53 2.70 7.65 1.21
CA GLN A 53 1.24 7.53 1.30
C GLN A 53 0.58 7.34 -0.06
N ALA A 54 1.09 8.00 -1.11
CA ALA A 54 0.64 7.76 -2.49
C ALA A 54 0.93 6.31 -2.91
N GLY A 55 2.14 5.80 -2.67
CA GLY A 55 2.51 4.41 -2.96
C GLY A 55 1.65 3.39 -2.21
N ILE A 56 1.31 3.66 -0.94
CA ILE A 56 0.38 2.81 -0.16
C ILE A 56 -1.00 2.74 -0.84
N LYS A 57 -1.54 3.87 -1.31
CA LYS A 57 -2.85 3.90 -1.99
C LYS A 57 -2.82 3.11 -3.29
N GLU A 58 -1.77 3.25 -4.09
CA GLU A 58 -1.61 2.53 -5.35
C GLU A 58 -1.56 1.01 -5.14
N VAL A 59 -0.73 0.55 -4.19
CA VAL A 59 -0.60 -0.87 -3.87
C VAL A 59 -1.91 -1.44 -3.29
N ARG A 60 -2.63 -0.67 -2.46
CA ARG A 60 -3.96 -1.09 -1.98
C ARG A 60 -4.97 -1.25 -3.12
N ALA A 61 -4.96 -0.34 -4.09
CA ALA A 61 -5.82 -0.45 -5.27
C ALA A 61 -5.42 -1.63 -6.18
N GLU A 62 -4.13 -1.97 -6.25
CA GLU A 62 -3.65 -3.18 -6.93
C GLU A 62 -4.12 -4.44 -6.23
N ILE A 63 -4.02 -4.52 -4.90
CA ILE A 63 -4.52 -5.66 -4.10
C ILE A 63 -6.03 -5.84 -4.30
N GLN A 64 -6.83 -4.77 -4.22
CA GLN A 64 -8.28 -4.86 -4.45
C GLN A 64 -8.61 -5.38 -5.86
N ARG A 65 -7.85 -4.96 -6.88
CA ARG A 65 -8.02 -5.47 -8.25
C ARG A 65 -7.69 -6.96 -8.32
N LEU A 66 -6.59 -7.39 -7.70
CA LEU A 66 -6.20 -8.81 -7.65
C LEU A 66 -7.19 -9.67 -6.87
N GLU A 67 -7.75 -9.16 -5.76
CA GLU A 67 -8.76 -9.85 -4.95
C GLU A 67 -10.09 -9.98 -5.70
N SER A 68 -10.55 -8.93 -6.38
CA SER A 68 -11.78 -8.99 -7.20
C SER A 68 -11.67 -9.91 -8.41
N LEU A 69 -10.47 -10.13 -8.94
CA LEU A 69 -10.21 -11.13 -9.99
C LEU A 69 -10.18 -12.57 -9.43
N ALA A 70 -9.94 -12.73 -8.13
CA ALA A 70 -9.87 -14.03 -7.48
C ALA A 70 -11.24 -14.56 -7.03
N GLU A 71 -12.22 -13.70 -6.76
CA GLU A 71 -13.55 -14.14 -6.32
C GLU A 71 -14.49 -14.49 -7.50
N PRO A 72 -15.08 -15.71 -7.53
CA PRO A 72 -16.15 -16.02 -8.47
C PRO A 72 -17.43 -15.27 -8.07
N ARG A 73 -17.85 -14.30 -8.88
CA ARG A 73 -19.12 -13.60 -8.71
C ARG A 73 -20.29 -14.54 -8.94
N VAL A 74 -20.88 -15.06 -7.86
CA VAL A 74 -22.14 -15.82 -7.93
C VAL A 74 -23.29 -14.83 -8.15
N ALA A 75 -23.70 -14.67 -9.40
CA ALA A 75 -24.91 -13.92 -9.76
C ALA A 75 -26.13 -14.79 -9.47
N TYR A 76 -26.84 -14.51 -8.39
CA TYR A 76 -28.15 -15.14 -8.15
C TYR A 76 -29.17 -14.51 -9.10
N ILE A 77 -29.59 -15.25 -10.13
CA ILE A 77 -30.77 -14.91 -10.92
C ILE A 77 -31.99 -15.30 -10.07
N ARG A 78 -32.79 -14.30 -9.70
CA ARG A 78 -34.05 -14.49 -8.97
C ARG A 78 -35.16 -14.77 -9.99
N PRO A 79 -35.77 -15.97 -10.04
CA PRO A 79 -36.92 -16.20 -10.91
C PRO A 79 -38.17 -15.51 -10.33
N TYR A 80 -38.97 -14.89 -11.21
CA TYR A 80 -40.30 -14.36 -10.93
C TYR A 80 -41.37 -15.35 -11.39
#